data_AF-A0A076N4J2-F1
#
_entry.id   AF-A0A076N4J2-F1
#
_cell.length_a   1.000
_cell.length_b   1.000
_cell.length_c   1.000
_cell.angle_alpha   90.00
_cell.angle_beta   90.00
_cell.angle_gamma   90.00
#
_symmetry.space_group_name_H-M   'P 1'
#
loop_
_entity.id
_entity.type
_entity.pdbx_description
1 polymer ?
#
loop_
_entity_poly.entity_id
_entity_poly.type
_entity_poly.pdbx_seq_one_letter_code
_entity_poly.pdbx_strand_id
1 'polypeptide(L)'
;GLVVSDDDPGIQFLSELRGEMHRHRVCLAFVNMITENIQLYQKRTAKYNNQIMMSSAKVIIIYGDTDTLTIHFRLWQHLGIQRLWITTSQWDMTTNRGDSPFNSFHGIFIFSHRHSEISGFKKFIQTEHPSNYNKDTSLARLWWMYFNCSLSAHCKTLKNCSTKLLLEWLSRHQLEVSMRETSYNLY
;
A
#
# COMPACT_ATOMS: atom_id res chain seq x y z
N GLY A 1 -3.80 20.03 3.20
CA GLY A 1 -4.67 19.29 4.13
C GLY A 1 -3.88 18.15 4.73
N LEU A 2 -4.41 17.53 5.78
CA LEU A 2 -3.79 16.38 6.43
C LEU A 2 -4.83 15.28 6.61
N VAL A 3 -4.44 14.06 6.29
CA VAL A 3 -5.18 12.85 6.59
C VAL A 3 -4.27 11.94 7.40
N VAL A 4 -4.72 11.50 8.57
CA VAL A 4 -3.87 10.76 9.51
C VAL A 4 -4.64 9.61 10.15
N SER A 5 -3.98 8.51 10.49
CA SER A 5 -4.57 7.43 11.30
C SER A 5 -4.96 7.91 12.70
N ASP A 6 -6.05 7.34 13.23
CA ASP A 6 -6.58 7.57 14.58
C ASP A 6 -5.94 6.57 15.56
N ASP A 7 -4.61 6.55 15.59
CA ASP A 7 -3.75 5.72 16.43
C ASP A 7 -2.62 6.55 17.07
N ASP A 8 -1.90 5.98 18.04
CA ASP A 8 -0.85 6.71 18.77
C ASP A 8 0.24 7.28 17.83
N PRO A 9 0.77 6.52 16.85
CA PRO A 9 1.72 7.05 15.86
C PRO A 9 1.15 8.22 15.05
N GLY A 10 -0.11 8.12 14.60
CA GLY A 10 -0.78 9.16 13.84
C GLY A 10 -0.99 10.45 14.66
N ILE A 11 -1.40 10.31 15.92
CA ILE A 11 -1.57 11.45 16.83
C ILE A 11 -0.22 12.13 17.11
N GLN A 12 0.84 11.35 17.33
CA GLN A 12 2.19 11.90 17.49
C GLN A 12 2.65 12.65 16.24
N PHE A 13 2.50 12.05 15.06
CA PHE A 13 2.85 12.69 13.79
C PHE A 13 2.09 14.01 13.59
N LEU A 14 0.79 14.03 13.87
CA LEU A 14 -0.02 15.25 13.79
C LEU A 14 0.52 16.36 14.70
N SER A 15 0.93 16.01 15.92
CA SER A 15 1.47 16.95 16.91
C SER A 15 2.79 17.57 16.42
N GLU A 16 3.73 16.72 16.00
CA GLU A 16 5.04 17.16 15.49
C GLU A 16 4.92 17.99 14.21
N LEU A 17 4.11 17.51 13.25
CA LEU A 17 3.87 18.20 11.99
C LEU A 17 3.25 19.58 12.22
N ARG A 18 2.31 19.72 13.16
CA ARG A 18 1.75 21.04 13.51
C ARG A 18 2.81 21.98 14.07
N GLY A 19 3.70 21.48 14.92
CA GLY A 19 4.84 22.26 15.43
C GLY A 19 5.72 22.78 14.31
N GLU A 20 6.11 21.91 13.38
CA GLU A 20 6.96 22.28 12.24
C GLU A 20 6.25 23.20 11.24
N MET A 21 4.98 22.95 10.92
CA MET A 21 4.19 23.81 10.04
C MET A 21 4.01 25.21 10.64
N HIS A 22 3.81 25.31 11.96
CA HIS A 22 3.73 26.60 12.64
C HIS A 22 5.05 27.37 12.54
N ARG A 23 6.20 26.70 12.77
CA ARG A 23 7.54 27.30 12.61
C ARG A 23 7.76 27.87 11.21
N HIS A 24 7.25 27.17 10.18
CA HIS A 24 7.39 27.56 8.77
C HIS A 24 6.21 28.39 8.23
N ARG A 25 5.29 28.84 9.10
CA ARG A 25 4.11 29.65 8.74
C ARG A 25 3.21 28.98 7.68
N VAL A 26 3.10 27.66 7.73
CA VAL A 26 2.21 26.86 6.87
C VAL A 26 0.96 26.48 7.67
N CYS A 27 -0.22 26.59 7.06
CA CYS A 27 -1.50 26.27 7.69
C CYS A 27 -2.13 25.00 7.11
N LEU A 28 -2.79 24.23 7.97
CA LEU A 28 -3.62 23.10 7.56
C LEU A 28 -5.06 23.57 7.33
N ALA A 29 -5.56 23.43 6.11
CA ALA A 29 -6.96 23.74 5.79
C ALA A 29 -7.97 22.77 6.42
N PHE A 30 -7.55 21.52 6.67
CA PHE A 30 -8.34 20.49 7.33
C PHE A 30 -7.41 19.40 7.89
N VAL A 31 -7.92 18.67 8.88
CA VAL A 31 -7.31 17.45 9.43
C VAL A 31 -8.40 16.38 9.52
N ASN A 32 -8.24 15.29 8.78
CA ASN A 32 -9.14 14.13 8.81
C ASN A 32 -8.44 12.97 9.52
N MET A 33 -9.10 12.39 10.52
CA MET A 33 -8.62 11.21 11.24
C MET A 33 -9.31 9.96 10.70
N ILE A 34 -8.52 9.01 10.22
CA ILE A 34 -8.98 7.74 9.69
C ILE A 34 -8.96 6.70 10.80
N THR A 35 -10.10 6.06 11.03
CA THR A 35 -10.27 5.03 12.06
C THR A 35 -10.58 3.69 11.39
N GLU A 36 -10.05 2.62 11.97
CA GLU A 36 -10.37 1.24 11.58
C GLU A 36 -11.79 0.83 12.03
N ASN A 37 -12.40 1.58 12.96
CA ASN A 37 -13.76 1.32 13.40
C ASN A 37 -14.76 1.61 12.27
N ILE A 38 -15.28 0.54 11.67
CA ILE A 38 -16.20 0.59 10.51
C ILE A 38 -17.42 1.48 10.76
N GLN A 39 -17.99 1.47 11.97
CA GLN A 39 -19.18 2.28 12.28
C GLN A 39 -18.84 3.77 12.32
N LEU A 40 -17.70 4.13 12.91
CA LEU A 40 -17.21 5.51 12.94
C LEU A 40 -16.79 5.98 11.55
N TYR A 41 -16.14 5.11 10.77
CA TYR A 41 -15.80 5.35 9.38
C TYR A 41 -17.06 5.72 8.58
N GLN A 42 -18.08 4.85 8.53
CA GLN A 42 -19.31 5.10 7.77
C GLN A 42 -19.99 6.44 8.11
N LYS A 43 -19.95 6.86 9.37
CA LYS A 43 -20.48 8.16 9.81
C LYS A 43 -19.65 9.35 9.33
N ARG A 44 -18.34 9.19 9.18
CA ARG A 44 -17.38 10.28 8.91
C ARG A 44 -16.95 10.37 7.45
N THR A 45 -16.95 9.27 6.69
CA THR A 45 -16.42 9.19 5.31
C THR A 45 -16.99 10.26 4.39
N ALA A 46 -18.32 10.40 4.35
CA ALA A 46 -18.97 11.39 3.49
C ALA A 46 -18.53 12.82 3.83
N LYS A 47 -18.44 13.14 5.12
CA LYS A 47 -17.97 14.45 5.61
C LYS A 47 -16.52 14.70 5.22
N TYR A 48 -15.63 13.73 5.43
CA TYR A 48 -14.20 13.85 5.12
C TYR A 48 -13.94 13.97 3.63
N ASN A 49 -14.61 13.16 2.81
CA ASN A 49 -14.52 13.26 1.35
C ASN A 49 -15.02 14.62 0.87
N ASN A 50 -16.15 15.10 1.38
CA ASN A 50 -16.66 16.42 1.02
C ASN A 50 -15.69 17.55 1.43
N GLN A 51 -15.07 17.46 2.61
CA GLN A 51 -14.03 18.42 3.02
C GLN A 51 -12.83 18.42 2.07
N ILE A 52 -12.36 17.25 1.65
CA ILE A 52 -11.23 17.14 0.70
C ILE A 52 -11.61 17.75 -0.66
N MET A 53 -12.82 17.45 -1.16
CA MET A 53 -13.30 17.96 -2.45
C MET A 53 -13.47 19.48 -2.44
N MET A 54 -14.10 20.04 -1.40
CA MET A 54 -14.39 21.47 -1.30
C MET A 54 -13.19 22.31 -0.86
N SER A 55 -12.15 21.71 -0.29
CA SER A 55 -10.97 22.45 0.15
C SER A 55 -10.17 23.01 -1.03
N SER A 56 -9.72 24.26 -0.89
CA SER A 56 -8.76 24.90 -1.81
C SER A 56 -7.34 24.36 -1.69
N ALA A 57 -7.05 23.53 -0.69
CA ALA A 57 -5.73 22.94 -0.49
C ALA A 57 -5.40 21.97 -1.63
N LYS A 58 -4.32 22.27 -2.36
CA LYS A 58 -3.81 21.43 -3.46
C LYS A 58 -2.93 20.27 -2.99
N VAL A 59 -2.25 20.46 -1.85
CA VAL A 59 -1.34 19.48 -1.25
C VAL A 59 -2.02 18.81 -0.06
N ILE A 60 -1.97 17.48 -0.01
CA ILE A 60 -2.50 16.67 1.07
C ILE A 60 -1.41 15.75 1.58
N ILE A 61 -1.07 15.91 2.86
CA ILE A 61 -0.15 15.03 3.58
C ILE A 61 -0.95 13.88 4.16
N ILE A 62 -0.43 12.66 4.05
CA ILE A 62 -1.07 11.44 4.49
C ILE A 62 -0.09 10.62 5.32
N TYR A 63 -0.55 10.16 6.48
CA TYR A 63 0.24 9.34 7.39
C TYR A 63 -0.62 8.28 8.07
N GLY A 64 -0.07 7.08 8.26
CA GLY A 64 -0.74 5.98 8.93
C GLY A 64 -0.60 4.64 8.22
N ASP A 65 -1.41 3.68 8.67
CA ASP A 65 -1.43 2.30 8.18
C ASP A 65 -1.70 2.20 6.67
N THR A 66 -0.86 1.41 5.99
CA THR A 66 -0.86 1.28 4.53
C THR A 66 -2.15 0.67 4.01
N ASP A 67 -2.68 -0.34 4.69
CA ASP A 67 -3.86 -1.09 4.23
C ASP A 67 -5.12 -0.22 4.31
N THR A 68 -5.30 0.45 5.45
CA THR A 68 -6.43 1.34 5.68
C THR A 68 -6.43 2.51 4.72
N LEU A 69 -5.26 3.13 4.51
CA LEU A 69 -5.14 4.27 3.65
C LEU A 69 -5.32 3.89 2.15
N THR A 70 -4.91 2.68 1.74
CA THR A 70 -5.09 2.14 0.37
C THR A 70 -6.55 2.18 -0.09
N ILE A 71 -7.47 1.82 0.80
CA ILE A 71 -8.91 1.85 0.52
C ILE A 71 -9.38 3.29 0.24
N HIS A 72 -8.89 4.27 1.01
CA HIS A 72 -9.27 5.67 0.89
C HIS A 72 -8.79 6.28 -0.43
N PHE A 73 -7.57 5.97 -0.89
CA PHE A 73 -7.12 6.49 -2.18
C PHE A 73 -7.91 5.90 -3.34
N ARG A 74 -8.19 4.59 -3.34
CA ARG A 74 -9.02 3.99 -4.40
C ARG A 74 -10.38 4.68 -4.48
N LEU A 75 -10.98 5.00 -3.33
CA LEU A 75 -12.21 5.78 -3.27
C LEU A 75 -12.03 7.19 -3.85
N TRP A 76 -10.99 7.93 -3.46
CA TRP A 76 -10.74 9.28 -3.98
C TRP A 76 -10.44 9.31 -5.48
N GLN A 77 -9.75 8.29 -6.00
CA GLN A 77 -9.57 8.10 -7.44
C GLN A 77 -10.89 7.89 -8.15
N HIS A 78 -11.75 7.03 -7.61
CA HIS A 78 -13.08 6.79 -8.17
C HIS A 78 -13.94 8.05 -8.16
N LEU A 79 -13.78 8.90 -7.13
CA LEU A 79 -14.43 10.21 -7.03
C LEU A 79 -13.77 11.30 -7.90
N GLY A 80 -12.69 11.00 -8.64
CA GLY A 80 -12.00 11.95 -9.50
C GLY A 80 -11.25 13.06 -8.76
N ILE A 81 -10.90 12.84 -7.48
CA ILE A 81 -10.21 13.84 -6.67
C ILE A 81 -8.74 13.92 -7.11
N GLN A 82 -8.38 15.03 -7.74
CA GLN A 82 -7.01 15.30 -8.18
C GLN A 82 -6.32 16.26 -7.20
N ARG A 83 -5.28 15.78 -6.51
CA ARG A 83 -4.48 16.50 -5.52
C ARG A 83 -3.03 16.04 -5.57
N LEU A 84 -2.12 16.87 -5.06
CA LEU A 84 -0.76 16.45 -4.79
C LEU A 84 -0.71 15.71 -3.45
N TRP A 85 -0.36 14.43 -3.48
CA TRP A 85 -0.33 13.59 -2.28
C TRP A 85 1.10 13.45 -1.77
N ILE A 86 1.31 13.61 -0.47
CA ILE A 86 2.60 13.40 0.21
C ILE A 86 2.38 12.31 1.26
N THR A 87 3.14 11.23 1.23
CA THR A 87 3.01 10.10 2.17
C THR A 87 4.36 9.53 2.60
N THR A 88 4.40 8.83 3.73
CA THR A 88 5.57 8.10 4.24
C THR A 88 5.46 6.59 4.05
N SER A 89 4.27 6.08 3.69
CA SER A 89 4.06 4.66 3.43
C SER A 89 4.10 4.39 1.92
N GLN A 90 4.96 3.46 1.51
CA GLN A 90 4.93 2.90 0.15
C GLN A 90 3.76 1.95 0.06
N TRP A 91 2.80 2.26 -0.81
CA TRP A 91 1.67 1.38 -1.06
C TRP A 91 1.93 0.63 -2.34
N ASP A 92 1.41 -0.59 -2.41
CA ASP A 92 1.34 -1.32 -3.67
C ASP A 92 0.51 -0.52 -4.67
N MET A 93 1.20 0.21 -5.53
CA MET A 93 0.70 0.69 -6.81
C MET A 93 0.65 -0.45 -7.81
N THR A 94 0.30 -1.67 -7.38
CA THR A 94 -0.13 -2.70 -8.32
C THR A 94 -1.50 -2.28 -8.83
N THR A 95 -1.48 -1.37 -9.80
CA THR A 95 -2.59 -1.09 -10.71
C THR A 95 -2.96 -2.41 -11.34
N ASN A 96 -3.95 -3.08 -10.75
CA ASN A 96 -4.56 -4.24 -11.35
C ASN A 96 -5.13 -3.78 -12.70
N ARG A 97 -4.53 -4.29 -13.78
CA ARG A 97 -4.96 -4.18 -15.20
C ARG A 97 -4.69 -2.79 -15.80
N GLY A 98 -3.91 -2.70 -16.87
CA GLY A 98 -4.31 -3.23 -18.16
C GLY A 98 -5.44 -2.35 -18.70
N ASP A 99 -5.07 -1.39 -19.55
CA ASP A 99 -5.96 -0.66 -20.46
C ASP A 99 -7.03 0.28 -19.85
N SER A 100 -6.65 1.15 -18.90
CA SER A 100 -7.44 2.36 -18.65
C SER A 100 -6.62 3.63 -18.90
N PRO A 101 -7.10 4.59 -19.72
CA PRO A 101 -6.36 5.80 -20.06
C PRO A 101 -6.26 6.80 -18.89
N PHE A 102 -6.85 6.50 -17.74
CA PHE A 102 -6.81 7.33 -16.56
C PHE A 102 -5.66 6.93 -15.64
N ASN A 103 -4.45 7.25 -16.09
CA ASN A 103 -3.24 7.35 -15.26
C ASN A 103 -3.42 8.52 -14.24
N SER A 104 -4.38 8.38 -13.33
CA SER A 104 -5.00 9.47 -12.57
C SER A 104 -4.21 9.91 -11.34
N PHE A 105 -3.04 9.32 -11.08
CA PHE A 105 -2.12 9.76 -10.03
C PHE A 105 -1.20 10.87 -10.54
N HIS A 106 -1.75 12.06 -10.78
CA HIS A 106 -0.92 13.24 -10.98
C HIS A 106 -0.33 13.70 -9.64
N GLY A 107 0.92 13.33 -9.38
CA GLY A 107 1.76 13.91 -8.33
C GLY A 107 1.61 13.26 -6.94
N ILE A 108 2.26 12.11 -6.75
CA ILE A 108 2.47 11.49 -5.43
C ILE A 108 3.95 11.59 -5.08
N PHE A 109 4.24 12.13 -3.89
CA PHE A 109 5.56 12.12 -3.28
C PHE A 109 5.56 11.14 -2.11
N ILE A 110 6.44 10.13 -2.17
CA ILE A 110 6.59 9.11 -1.14
C ILE A 110 7.95 9.28 -0.48
N PHE A 111 7.96 9.49 0.82
CA PHE A 111 9.17 9.36 1.64
C PHE A 111 9.38 7.88 1.94
N SER A 112 10.57 7.39 1.64
CA SER A 112 11.00 6.02 1.94
C SER A 112 12.35 6.05 2.63
N HIS A 113 12.60 5.07 3.48
CA HIS A 113 13.93 4.91 4.05
C HIS A 113 14.88 4.36 2.98
N ARG A 114 16.11 4.84 2.99
CA ARG A 114 17.13 4.34 2.08
C ARG A 114 17.68 3.02 2.62
N HIS A 115 17.19 1.93 2.08
CA HIS A 115 17.72 0.59 2.37
C HIS A 115 18.78 0.17 1.36
N SER A 116 19.81 -0.54 1.83
CA SER A 116 20.73 -1.25 0.95
C SER A 116 20.07 -2.52 0.40
N GLU A 117 20.40 -2.93 -0.82
CA GLU A 117 19.93 -4.20 -1.36
C GLU A 117 20.36 -5.36 -0.46
N ILE A 118 19.40 -6.17 0.00
CA ILE A 118 19.71 -7.40 0.71
C ILE A 118 20.22 -8.42 -0.30
N SER A 119 21.49 -8.76 -0.15
CA SER A 119 22.18 -9.71 -1.03
C SER A 119 21.44 -11.04 -1.07
N GLY A 120 21.06 -11.47 -2.28
CA GLY A 120 20.39 -12.75 -2.51
C GLY A 120 18.87 -12.72 -2.40
N PHE A 121 18.23 -11.63 -1.92
CA PHE A 121 16.76 -11.53 -1.82
C PHE A 121 16.08 -11.75 -3.17
N LYS A 122 16.55 -11.07 -4.23
CA LYS A 122 16.01 -11.24 -5.58
C LYS A 122 16.13 -12.68 -6.08
N LYS A 123 17.28 -13.31 -5.82
CA LYS A 123 17.53 -14.70 -6.21
C LYS A 123 16.61 -15.65 -5.44
N PHE A 124 16.46 -15.45 -4.13
CA PHE A 124 15.54 -16.17 -3.27
C PHE A 124 14.14 -16.16 -3.89
N ILE A 125 13.54 -14.97 -4.09
CA ILE A 125 12.20 -14.82 -4.68
C ILE A 125 12.06 -15.54 -6.03
N GLN A 126 13.06 -15.47 -6.91
CA GLN A 126 13.03 -16.12 -8.22
C GLN A 126 13.12 -17.65 -8.16
N THR A 127 13.74 -18.20 -7.10
CA THR A 127 13.92 -19.65 -6.91
C THR A 127 12.90 -20.27 -5.96
N GLU A 128 12.10 -19.44 -5.29
CA GLU A 128 11.07 -19.92 -4.36
C GLU A 128 10.09 -20.84 -5.08
N HIS A 129 9.90 -22.04 -4.55
CA HIS A 129 8.93 -22.99 -5.05
C HIS A 129 8.36 -23.84 -3.90
N PRO A 130 7.04 -24.10 -3.87
CA PRO A 130 6.40 -24.85 -2.80
C PRO A 130 6.98 -26.25 -2.56
N SER A 131 7.57 -26.89 -3.58
CA SER A 131 8.25 -28.19 -3.43
C SER A 131 9.48 -28.16 -2.52
N ASN A 132 10.06 -26.98 -2.30
CA ASN A 132 11.23 -26.84 -1.44
C ASN A 132 10.85 -26.94 0.05
N TYR A 133 9.55 -26.79 0.39
CA TYR A 133 9.07 -26.67 1.77
C TYR A 133 7.94 -27.67 2.08
N ASN A 134 8.24 -28.97 2.00
CA ASN A 134 7.25 -30.05 2.17
C ASN A 134 6.52 -30.07 3.54
N LYS A 135 7.01 -29.33 4.54
CA LYS A 135 6.38 -29.21 5.87
C LYS A 135 5.55 -27.94 6.04
N ASP A 136 5.75 -26.93 5.19
CA ASP A 136 5.06 -25.64 5.28
C ASP A 136 4.06 -25.48 4.14
N THR A 137 2.78 -25.45 4.49
CA THR A 137 1.69 -25.29 3.53
C THR A 137 1.43 -23.84 3.14
N SER A 138 2.06 -22.87 3.82
CA SER A 138 1.82 -21.44 3.64
C SER A 138 2.23 -20.98 2.23
N LEU A 139 3.42 -21.38 1.78
CA LEU A 139 3.87 -21.06 0.43
C LEU A 139 3.02 -21.75 -0.64
N ALA A 140 2.58 -22.98 -0.41
CA ALA A 140 1.67 -23.68 -1.31
C ALA A 140 0.31 -22.97 -1.44
N ARG A 141 -0.21 -22.42 -0.33
CA ARG A 141 -1.45 -21.64 -0.32
C ARG A 141 -1.29 -20.30 -1.05
N LEU A 142 -0.16 -19.63 -0.90
CA LEU A 142 0.14 -18.40 -1.64
C LEU A 142 0.16 -18.66 -3.16
N TRP A 143 0.87 -19.70 -3.59
CA TRP A 143 0.91 -20.09 -5.00
C TRP A 143 -0.47 -20.45 -5.56
N TRP A 144 -1.31 -21.11 -4.76
CA TRP A 144 -2.70 -21.37 -5.12
C TRP A 144 -3.49 -20.06 -5.33
N MET A 145 -3.38 -19.10 -4.41
CA MET A 145 -4.08 -17.80 -4.48
C MET A 145 -3.65 -16.94 -5.67
N TYR A 146 -2.35 -16.89 -5.98
CA TYR A 146 -1.82 -15.99 -7.01
C TYR A 146 -1.78 -16.60 -8.41
N PHE A 147 -1.61 -17.92 -8.52
CA PHE A 147 -1.41 -18.60 -9.81
C PHE A 147 -2.55 -19.55 -10.18
N ASN A 148 -3.61 -19.64 -9.37
CA ASN A 148 -4.76 -20.53 -9.59
C ASN A 148 -4.35 -21.99 -9.85
N CYS A 149 -3.27 -22.45 -9.25
CA CYS A 149 -2.85 -23.83 -9.35
C CYS A 149 -3.84 -24.79 -8.67
N SER A 150 -3.75 -26.08 -8.95
CA SER A 150 -4.56 -27.09 -8.25
C SER A 150 -3.88 -27.59 -6.97
N LEU A 151 -4.61 -27.64 -5.85
CA LEU A 151 -4.13 -28.26 -4.62
C LEU A 151 -4.50 -29.75 -4.58
N SER A 152 -3.60 -30.59 -4.06
CA SER A 152 -3.93 -31.97 -3.72
C SER A 152 -4.99 -32.04 -2.61
N ALA A 153 -5.65 -33.19 -2.47
CA ALA A 153 -6.75 -33.44 -1.52
C ALA A 153 -6.42 -33.12 -0.05
N HIS A 154 -5.14 -32.97 0.31
CA HIS A 154 -4.71 -32.62 1.67
C HIS A 154 -4.11 -31.21 1.78
N CYS A 155 -4.21 -30.37 0.74
CA CYS A 155 -3.60 -29.04 0.68
C CYS A 155 -2.07 -29.02 0.92
N LYS A 156 -1.40 -30.18 0.82
CA LYS A 156 0.04 -30.34 1.13
C LYS A 156 0.94 -30.21 -0.08
N THR A 157 0.42 -30.51 -1.27
CA THR A 157 1.20 -30.48 -2.52
C THR A 157 0.39 -29.81 -3.62
N LEU A 158 1.05 -28.96 -4.40
CA LEU A 158 0.49 -28.37 -5.60
C LEU A 158 0.64 -29.34 -6.77
N LYS A 159 -0.43 -29.50 -7.54
CA LYS A 159 -0.44 -30.19 -8.83
C LYS A 159 -0.44 -29.12 -9.93
N ASN A 160 0.37 -29.34 -10.95
CA ASN A 160 0.43 -28.53 -12.17
C ASN A 160 0.82 -27.04 -11.98
N CYS A 161 1.68 -26.70 -11.02
CA CYS A 161 2.35 -25.39 -11.02
C CYS A 161 3.70 -25.48 -11.71
N SER A 162 3.95 -24.57 -12.65
CA SER A 162 5.29 -24.36 -13.20
C SER A 162 5.91 -23.08 -12.63
N THR A 163 7.22 -23.09 -12.38
CA THR A 163 8.02 -21.90 -12.08
C THR A 163 7.94 -20.84 -13.18
N LYS A 164 7.53 -21.22 -14.40
CA LYS A 164 7.23 -20.28 -15.49
C LYS A 164 6.12 -19.28 -15.12
N LEU A 165 5.12 -19.69 -14.34
CA LEU A 165 4.03 -18.80 -13.89
C LEU A 165 4.55 -17.70 -12.96
N LEU A 166 5.47 -18.05 -12.06
CA LEU A 166 6.15 -17.08 -11.20
C LEU A 166 6.98 -16.10 -12.02
N LEU A 167 7.77 -16.59 -12.99
CA LEU A 167 8.57 -15.72 -13.85
C LEU A 167 7.69 -14.81 -14.72
N GLU A 168 6.60 -15.33 -15.29
CA GLU A 168 5.62 -14.53 -16.03
C GLU A 168 4.98 -13.47 -15.14
N TRP A 169 4.62 -13.82 -13.90
CA TRP A 169 4.09 -12.87 -12.93
C TRP A 169 5.12 -11.80 -12.56
N LEU A 170 6.34 -12.16 -12.19
CA LEU A 170 7.43 -11.22 -11.94
C LEU A 170 7.69 -10.33 -13.17
N SER A 171 7.59 -10.88 -14.37
CA SER A 171 7.74 -10.16 -15.63
C SER A 171 6.56 -9.25 -15.99
N ARG A 172 5.40 -9.40 -15.36
CA ARG A 172 4.25 -8.49 -15.49
C ARG A 172 4.28 -7.38 -14.44
N HIS A 173 4.92 -7.67 -13.31
CA HIS A 173 5.10 -6.74 -12.20
C HIS A 173 6.56 -6.24 -12.15
N GLN A 174 7.17 -5.96 -13.33
CA GLN A 174 8.64 -5.80 -13.59
C GLN A 174 9.45 -4.87 -12.67
N LEU A 175 8.85 -4.23 -11.68
CA LEU A 175 9.48 -3.19 -10.86
C LEU A 175 9.45 -3.44 -9.34
N GLU A 176 8.97 -4.60 -8.86
CA GLU A 176 8.77 -4.82 -7.40
C GLU A 176 9.44 -6.08 -6.82
N VAL A 177 10.60 -6.51 -7.34
CA VAL A 177 11.47 -7.44 -6.57
C VAL A 177 12.41 -6.68 -5.63
N SER A 178 12.04 -5.47 -5.25
CA SER A 178 12.60 -4.75 -4.12
C SER A 178 11.79 -5.11 -2.88
N MET A 179 12.47 -5.44 -1.80
CA MET A 179 11.83 -5.71 -0.51
C MET A 179 11.05 -4.45 -0.07
N ARG A 180 9.85 -4.63 0.52
CA ARG A 180 9.09 -3.51 1.08
C ARG A 180 9.72 -3.01 2.36
N GLU A 181 9.42 -1.77 2.74
CA GLU A 181 9.80 -1.18 4.03
C GLU A 181 9.46 -2.11 5.22
N THR A 182 8.24 -2.66 5.24
CA THR A 182 7.82 -3.60 6.28
C THR A 182 8.64 -4.88 6.30
N SER A 183 9.11 -5.33 5.14
CA SER A 183 9.94 -6.53 5.01
C SER A 183 11.39 -6.24 5.41
N TYR A 184 11.92 -5.05 5.13
CA TYR A 184 13.22 -4.61 5.64
C TYR A 184 13.24 -4.51 7.17
N ASN A 185 12.16 -4.02 7.79
CA ASN A 185 12.05 -3.94 9.25
C ASN A 185 11.97 -5.32 9.94
N LEU A 186 11.64 -6.39 9.21
CA LEU A 186 11.56 -7.75 9.74
C LEU A 186 12.88 -8.53 9.63
N TYR A 187 13.79 -8.11 8.74
CA TYR A 187 15.08 -8.79 8.52
C TYR A 187 16.12 -8.33 9.53
#